data_AF-A0A1G2ZYK3-F1
#
_entry.id   AF-A0A1G2ZYK3-F1
#
_cell.length_a   1.000
_cell.length_b   1.000
_cell.length_c   1.000
_cell.angle_alpha   90.00
_cell.angle_beta   90.00
_cell.angle_gamma   90.00
#
_symmetry.space_group_name_H-M   'P 1'
#
loop_
_entity.id
_entity.type
_entity.pdbx_description
1 polymer ?
#
loop_
_entity_poly.entity_id
_entity_poly.type
_entity_poly.pdbx_seq_one_letter_code
_entity_poly.pdbx_strand_id
1 'polypeptide(L)'
;MGRKTSILLTVWIGFFVFTFPAGAQDEQWLQYHSEREANRMMPDMQSSTQNAVTDKPEGVKLPEFKTQKPYFVRWTTPMVASGGLWIALDRSSEQGKPDLLYIDSNANGHLDDEEIVKAYQTEQYYTYFGPVKVVFDTEDGPVTYHLNLRFMDYNDLNRRMYIYSGGWYEGEITVAGKKKYCVLIDHNANGTFNDKSLQSGQCDRIQIDRKDRQEGPWVGNYIQLDGVFYNLEVSRDGAFVKLAKAEDMKFGTIRVPETITELAAGGENGLFTFQPDKGVGKLPTGKYRVDHWQIDRKDEKGTSWTLQGTYLNERGDFEITEGAEASLEIGEPVTASLSVRLNGENYEFSKSLKGPLGEYVSLSASGREINNLWKMKAGNEEGTYEKLYPIPDQ
;
A
#
# COMPACT_ATOMS: atom_id res chain seq x y z
N MET A 1 62.80 -62.66 19.26
CA MET A 1 61.83 -61.81 19.98
C MET A 1 61.74 -60.47 19.26
N GLY A 2 60.71 -60.29 18.41
CA GLY A 2 60.62 -59.18 17.47
C GLY A 2 59.95 -57.94 18.07
N ARG A 3 60.62 -56.78 17.96
CA ARG A 3 60.11 -55.46 18.31
C ARG A 3 59.03 -55.03 17.29
N LYS A 4 57.85 -54.66 17.77
CA LYS A 4 56.81 -53.98 17.00
C LYS A 4 57.01 -52.47 17.12
N THR A 5 57.09 -51.79 15.99
CA THR A 5 57.13 -50.33 15.86
C THR A 5 55.71 -49.86 15.58
N SER A 6 55.15 -48.99 16.43
CA SER A 6 53.86 -48.35 16.20
C SER A 6 54.11 -46.93 15.71
N ILE A 7 53.60 -46.60 14.51
CA ILE A 7 53.62 -45.24 13.95
C ILE A 7 52.26 -44.61 14.25
N LEU A 8 52.24 -43.55 15.06
CA LEU A 8 51.08 -42.68 15.25
C LEU A 8 51.02 -41.70 14.08
N LEU A 9 49.93 -41.73 13.32
CA LEU A 9 49.61 -40.75 12.29
C LEU A 9 48.63 -39.73 12.88
N THR A 10 49.09 -38.51 13.14
CA THR A 10 48.25 -37.40 13.60
C THR A 10 47.72 -36.67 12.38
N VAL A 11 46.42 -36.83 12.07
CA VAL A 11 45.75 -36.09 10.99
C VAL A 11 45.24 -34.76 11.57
N TRP A 12 45.86 -33.66 11.16
CA TRP A 12 45.39 -32.31 11.41
C TRP A 12 44.31 -31.96 10.38
N ILE A 13 43.05 -31.87 10.82
CA ILE A 13 41.97 -31.30 10.02
C ILE A 13 41.99 -29.79 10.24
N GLY A 14 42.56 -29.06 9.28
CA GLY A 14 42.48 -27.61 9.24
C GLY A 14 41.07 -27.16 8.87
N PHE A 15 40.36 -26.55 9.81
CA PHE A 15 39.13 -25.80 9.53
C PHE A 15 39.51 -24.53 8.76
N PHE A 16 39.38 -24.55 7.44
CA PHE A 16 39.38 -23.33 6.63
C PHE A 16 38.03 -22.63 6.83
N VAL A 17 38.01 -21.58 7.65
CA VAL A 17 36.89 -20.64 7.70
C VAL A 17 37.05 -19.70 6.52
N PHE A 18 36.30 -19.96 5.44
CA PHE A 18 36.17 -19.02 4.34
C PHE A 18 35.29 -17.85 4.80
N THR A 19 35.91 -16.72 5.14
CA THR A 19 35.22 -15.45 5.26
C THR A 19 34.94 -14.94 3.85
N PHE A 20 33.72 -15.14 3.35
CA PHE A 20 33.28 -14.44 2.14
C PHE A 20 33.13 -12.95 2.49
N PRO A 21 33.66 -12.03 1.67
CA PRO A 21 33.36 -10.61 1.84
C PRO A 21 31.83 -10.45 1.73
N ALA A 22 31.26 -9.61 2.58
CA ALA A 22 29.85 -9.24 2.56
C ALA A 22 29.55 -8.43 1.29
N GLY A 23 29.51 -9.11 0.14
CA GLY A 23 28.98 -8.58 -1.11
C GLY A 23 27.46 -8.51 -1.02
N ALA A 24 26.88 -7.56 -1.75
CA ALA A 24 25.44 -7.55 -1.99
C ALA A 24 24.99 -8.94 -2.47
N GLN A 25 23.86 -9.42 -1.96
CA GLN A 25 23.32 -10.69 -2.41
C GLN A 25 22.92 -10.61 -3.89
N ASP A 26 23.15 -11.69 -4.63
CA ASP A 26 22.68 -11.84 -6.00
C ASP A 26 21.16 -11.63 -6.11
N GLU A 27 20.69 -11.35 -7.32
CA GLU A 27 19.27 -11.21 -7.67
C GLU A 27 18.46 -12.42 -7.19
N GLN A 28 17.42 -12.14 -6.42
CA GLN A 28 16.50 -13.15 -5.93
C GLN A 28 15.19 -13.04 -6.70
N TRP A 29 15.08 -13.84 -7.74
CA TRP A 29 13.96 -13.84 -8.67
C TRP A 29 12.69 -14.34 -8.01
N LEU A 30 11.60 -13.62 -8.26
CA LEU A 30 10.26 -13.93 -7.79
C LEU A 30 9.41 -14.43 -8.95
N GLN A 31 8.38 -15.20 -8.63
CA GLN A 31 7.42 -15.68 -9.61
C GLN A 31 6.30 -14.65 -9.77
N TYR A 32 5.94 -14.34 -11.02
CA TYR A 32 4.77 -13.52 -11.33
C TYR A 32 3.48 -14.33 -11.27
N HIS A 33 2.44 -13.75 -10.68
CA HIS A 33 1.08 -14.28 -10.60
C HIS A 33 0.08 -13.24 -11.09
N SER A 34 -1.06 -13.70 -11.62
CA SER A 34 -2.14 -12.81 -12.03
C SER A 34 -3.50 -13.46 -11.86
N GLU A 35 -4.49 -12.71 -11.38
CA GLU A 35 -5.84 -13.20 -11.13
C GLU A 35 -6.91 -12.12 -11.30
N ARG A 36 -8.15 -12.51 -11.62
CA ARG A 36 -9.32 -11.60 -11.78
C ARG A 36 -9.68 -10.82 -10.52
N GLU A 37 -9.40 -11.43 -9.36
CA GLU A 37 -9.72 -10.88 -8.05
C GLU A 37 -8.45 -10.82 -7.20
N ALA A 38 -7.33 -10.43 -7.81
CA ALA A 38 -6.03 -10.34 -7.15
C ALA A 38 -6.11 -9.54 -5.84
N ASN A 39 -6.90 -8.46 -5.80
CA ASN A 39 -7.13 -7.64 -4.59
C ASN A 39 -7.86 -8.37 -3.45
N ARG A 40 -8.58 -9.47 -3.71
CA ARG A 40 -9.15 -10.33 -2.64
C ARG A 40 -8.09 -11.27 -2.06
N MET A 41 -7.11 -11.65 -2.88
CA MET A 41 -5.99 -12.48 -2.45
C MET A 41 -4.94 -11.65 -1.72
N MET A 42 -4.70 -10.44 -2.25
CA MET A 42 -3.73 -9.44 -1.79
C MET A 42 -4.48 -8.15 -1.43
N PRO A 43 -4.93 -7.99 -0.16
CA PRO A 43 -5.77 -6.85 0.24
C PRO A 43 -5.07 -5.49 0.12
N ASP A 44 -3.74 -5.48 0.03
CA ASP A 44 -2.93 -4.26 -0.12
C ASP A 44 -2.87 -3.75 -1.56
N MET A 45 -3.64 -4.30 -2.49
CA MET A 45 -3.75 -3.74 -3.85
C MET A 45 -4.74 -2.59 -3.85
N GLN A 46 -4.25 -1.35 -3.86
CA GLN A 46 -5.11 -0.18 -4.05
C GLN A 46 -5.47 -0.04 -5.53
N SER A 47 -6.53 0.71 -5.80
CA SER A 47 -6.86 1.14 -7.15
C SER A 47 -6.39 2.57 -7.40
N SER A 48 -5.88 2.82 -8.60
CA SER A 48 -5.92 4.16 -9.18
C SER A 48 -7.32 4.44 -9.74
N THR A 49 -7.75 5.69 -9.70
CA THR A 49 -9.07 6.12 -10.17
C THR A 49 -8.90 7.14 -11.27
N GLN A 50 -9.52 6.89 -12.42
CA GLN A 50 -9.45 7.76 -13.60
C GLN A 50 -10.84 8.15 -14.05
N ASN A 51 -11.06 9.43 -14.35
CA ASN A 51 -12.32 9.88 -14.91
C ASN A 51 -12.47 9.37 -16.35
N ALA A 52 -13.69 8.98 -16.72
CA ALA A 52 -14.01 8.62 -18.09
C ALA A 52 -14.52 9.85 -18.84
N VAL A 53 -13.99 10.08 -20.04
CA VAL A 53 -14.37 11.19 -20.93
C VAL A 53 -15.02 10.67 -22.21
N THR A 54 -15.70 11.54 -22.94
CA THR A 54 -16.31 11.21 -24.25
C THR A 54 -15.53 11.79 -25.43
N ASP A 55 -14.61 12.71 -25.16
CA ASP A 55 -13.77 13.31 -26.20
C ASP A 55 -12.77 12.28 -26.69
N LYS A 56 -12.65 12.18 -28.01
CA LYS A 56 -11.72 11.25 -28.65
C LYS A 56 -10.29 11.66 -28.30
N PRO A 57 -9.43 10.71 -27.90
CA PRO A 57 -8.04 11.01 -27.64
C PRO A 57 -7.31 11.45 -28.92
N GLU A 58 -6.48 12.48 -28.81
CA GLU A 58 -5.65 12.94 -29.92
C GLU A 58 -4.52 11.94 -30.22
N GLY A 59 -4.27 11.68 -31.51
CA GLY A 59 -3.14 10.85 -31.95
C GLY A 59 -3.32 9.34 -31.76
N VAL A 60 -4.47 8.86 -31.28
CA VAL A 60 -4.76 7.44 -31.07
C VAL A 60 -5.59 6.90 -32.23
N LYS A 61 -5.24 5.73 -32.76
CA LYS A 61 -6.09 5.04 -33.73
C LYS A 61 -7.20 4.29 -33.02
N LEU A 62 -8.44 4.50 -33.46
CA LEU A 62 -9.63 4.01 -32.76
C LEU A 62 -10.32 2.90 -33.57
N PRO A 63 -10.85 1.86 -32.91
CA PRO A 63 -11.63 0.82 -33.57
C PRO A 63 -12.95 1.40 -34.09
N GLU A 64 -13.62 0.63 -34.94
CA GLU A 64 -15.03 0.90 -35.26
C GLU A 64 -15.90 0.53 -34.06
N PHE A 65 -16.41 1.54 -33.36
CA PHE A 65 -17.31 1.36 -32.23
C PHE A 65 -18.71 0.96 -32.70
N LYS A 66 -19.35 0.06 -31.95
CA LYS A 66 -20.74 -0.32 -32.13
C LYS A 66 -21.71 0.77 -31.70
N THR A 67 -21.26 1.68 -30.84
CA THR A 67 -22.07 2.80 -30.36
C THR A 67 -21.50 4.15 -30.74
N GLN A 68 -22.37 5.16 -30.77
CA GLN A 68 -22.01 6.54 -31.13
C GLN A 68 -21.30 7.30 -30.00
N LYS A 69 -21.28 6.74 -28.77
CA LYS A 69 -20.77 7.43 -27.57
C LYS A 69 -19.90 6.48 -26.74
N PRO A 70 -18.71 6.10 -27.23
CA PRO A 70 -17.72 5.39 -26.43
C PRO A 70 -17.23 6.27 -25.28
N TYR A 71 -16.67 5.64 -24.25
CA TYR A 71 -15.92 6.34 -23.20
C TYR A 71 -14.43 6.06 -23.34
N PHE A 72 -13.63 7.06 -23.00
CA PHE A 72 -12.17 6.98 -23.02
C PHE A 72 -11.61 7.23 -21.63
N VAL A 73 -10.59 6.47 -21.28
CA VAL A 73 -9.87 6.56 -20.01
C VAL A 73 -8.38 6.50 -20.32
N ARG A 74 -7.59 7.36 -19.70
CA ARG A 74 -6.13 7.28 -19.76
C ARG A 74 -5.60 6.66 -18.47
N TRP A 75 -4.97 5.50 -18.58
CA TRP A 75 -4.24 4.90 -17.48
C TRP A 75 -2.83 5.49 -17.44
N THR A 76 -2.50 6.23 -16.38
CA THR A 76 -1.16 6.79 -16.19
C THR A 76 -0.20 5.70 -15.73
N THR A 77 0.90 5.55 -16.44
CA THR A 77 1.95 4.59 -16.09
C THR A 77 3.31 5.15 -16.51
N PRO A 78 4.35 5.01 -15.66
CA PRO A 78 5.70 5.41 -16.05
C PRO A 78 6.34 4.41 -17.03
N MET A 79 5.75 3.23 -17.24
CA MET A 79 6.32 2.15 -18.06
C MET A 79 6.43 2.48 -19.54
N VAL A 80 5.85 3.59 -19.99
CA VAL A 80 5.89 4.07 -21.37
C VAL A 80 6.25 5.55 -21.42
N ALA A 81 6.99 5.97 -22.45
CA ALA A 81 7.46 7.35 -22.60
C ALA A 81 6.32 8.37 -22.76
N SER A 82 5.16 7.94 -23.27
CA SER A 82 3.95 8.76 -23.37
C SER A 82 3.33 9.09 -22.01
N GLY A 83 3.76 8.44 -20.93
CA GLY A 83 3.24 8.60 -19.57
C GLY A 83 1.87 7.93 -19.34
N GLY A 84 1.35 7.16 -20.30
CA GLY A 84 0.12 6.40 -20.10
C GLY A 84 -0.44 5.76 -21.35
N LEU A 85 -1.39 4.84 -21.15
CA LEU A 85 -2.07 4.08 -22.19
C LEU A 85 -3.54 4.46 -22.25
N TRP A 86 -4.13 4.36 -23.44
CA TRP A 86 -5.54 4.62 -23.64
C TRP A 86 -6.37 3.35 -23.50
N ILE A 87 -7.55 3.52 -22.92
CA ILE A 87 -8.59 2.51 -22.78
C ILE A 87 -9.86 3.10 -23.39
N ALA A 88 -10.54 2.34 -24.23
CA ALA A 88 -11.86 2.68 -24.75
C ALA A 88 -12.90 1.66 -24.27
N LEU A 89 -14.08 2.16 -23.92
CA LEU A 89 -15.24 1.37 -23.52
C LEU A 89 -16.34 1.55 -24.55
N ASP A 90 -16.92 0.43 -24.97
CA ASP A 90 -18.03 0.37 -25.91
C ASP A 90 -19.09 -0.62 -25.42
N ARG A 91 -20.21 -0.71 -26.14
CA ARG A 91 -21.31 -1.61 -25.81
C ARG A 91 -21.52 -2.63 -26.93
N SER A 92 -21.89 -3.84 -26.54
CA SER A 92 -22.29 -4.88 -27.48
C SER A 92 -23.64 -4.59 -28.16
N SER A 93 -24.47 -3.73 -27.57
CA SER A 93 -25.76 -3.23 -28.10
C SER A 93 -25.96 -1.73 -27.86
N GLU A 94 -26.88 -1.09 -28.61
CA GLU A 94 -27.18 0.35 -28.45
C GLU A 94 -27.60 0.73 -27.03
N GLN A 95 -28.32 -0.17 -26.37
CA GLN A 95 -28.77 -0.04 -24.98
C GLN A 95 -27.91 -0.90 -24.05
N GLY A 96 -27.83 -0.53 -22.77
CA GLY A 96 -27.08 -1.26 -21.75
C GLY A 96 -25.81 -0.57 -21.30
N LYS A 97 -25.01 -1.29 -20.50
CA LYS A 97 -23.74 -0.80 -19.96
C LYS A 97 -22.59 -1.09 -20.92
N PRO A 98 -21.49 -0.31 -20.86
CA PRO A 98 -20.28 -0.65 -21.57
C PRO A 98 -19.73 -2.00 -21.08
N ASP A 99 -19.78 -3.00 -21.95
CA ASP A 99 -19.39 -4.39 -21.71
C ASP A 99 -18.27 -4.87 -22.66
N LEU A 100 -17.79 -3.97 -23.52
CA LEU A 100 -16.61 -4.17 -24.37
C LEU A 100 -15.52 -3.17 -23.97
N LEU A 101 -14.28 -3.64 -23.90
CA LEU A 101 -13.11 -2.85 -23.58
C LEU A 101 -12.00 -3.08 -24.60
N TYR A 102 -11.39 -1.99 -25.03
CA TYR A 102 -10.19 -1.94 -25.85
C TYR A 102 -9.12 -1.25 -25.01
N ILE A 103 -7.90 -1.76 -24.99
CA ILE A 103 -6.76 -1.15 -24.31
C ILE A 103 -5.56 -1.24 -25.23
N ASP A 104 -4.76 -0.19 -25.29
CA ASP A 104 -3.48 -0.15 -26.00
C ASP A 104 -2.51 -1.09 -25.29
N SER A 105 -2.62 -2.39 -25.56
CA SER A 105 -2.05 -3.46 -24.75
C SER A 105 -0.56 -3.68 -25.03
N ASN A 106 -0.06 -3.08 -26.10
CA ASN A 106 1.34 -3.15 -26.53
C ASN A 106 2.02 -1.77 -26.59
N ALA A 107 1.33 -0.71 -26.13
CA ALA A 107 1.82 0.67 -26.09
C ALA A 107 2.17 1.30 -27.44
N ASN A 108 1.52 0.88 -28.53
CA ASN A 108 1.75 1.42 -29.88
C ASN A 108 0.83 2.61 -30.23
N GLY A 109 -0.09 2.99 -29.34
CA GLY A 109 -1.04 4.09 -29.56
C GLY A 109 -2.23 3.72 -30.47
N HIS A 110 -2.47 2.43 -30.68
CA HIS A 110 -3.58 1.90 -31.47
C HIS A 110 -4.54 1.15 -30.56
N LEU A 111 -5.84 1.33 -30.82
CA LEU A 111 -6.92 0.56 -30.21
C LEU A 111 -7.69 -0.26 -31.27
N ASP A 112 -7.40 -0.04 -32.56
CA ASP A 112 -8.05 -0.68 -33.70
C ASP A 112 -7.49 -2.06 -34.05
N ASP A 113 -6.30 -2.39 -33.57
CA ASP A 113 -5.65 -3.70 -33.69
C ASP A 113 -5.76 -4.55 -32.42
N GLU A 114 -6.40 -4.04 -31.38
CA GLU A 114 -6.47 -4.66 -30.06
C GLU A 114 -7.58 -5.72 -29.95
N GLU A 115 -7.31 -6.77 -29.17
CA GLU A 115 -8.34 -7.78 -28.88
C GLU A 115 -9.43 -7.20 -27.95
N ILE A 116 -10.68 -7.42 -28.33
CA ILE A 116 -11.82 -6.94 -27.54
C ILE A 116 -11.94 -7.76 -26.25
N VAL A 117 -11.79 -7.08 -25.11
CA VAL A 117 -12.03 -7.66 -23.79
C VAL A 117 -13.50 -7.51 -23.44
N LYS A 118 -14.18 -8.64 -23.21
CA LYS A 118 -15.58 -8.65 -22.73
C LYS A 118 -15.64 -8.59 -21.22
N ALA A 119 -16.62 -7.88 -20.69
CA ALA A 119 -16.90 -7.87 -19.27
C ALA A 119 -17.21 -9.30 -18.78
N TYR A 120 -16.63 -9.69 -17.64
CA TYR A 120 -16.94 -10.99 -17.01
C TYR A 120 -18.07 -10.89 -15.98
N GLN A 121 -18.37 -9.67 -15.52
CA GLN A 121 -19.42 -9.39 -14.55
C GLN A 121 -19.97 -7.98 -14.76
N THR A 122 -21.28 -7.84 -14.59
CA THR A 122 -21.98 -6.56 -14.65
C THR A 122 -22.99 -6.49 -13.51
N GLU A 123 -22.91 -5.44 -12.71
CA GLU A 123 -23.79 -5.14 -11.57
C GLU A 123 -24.55 -3.84 -11.83
N GLN A 124 -25.40 -3.39 -10.90
CA GLN A 124 -26.25 -2.21 -11.10
C GLN A 124 -25.50 -0.95 -11.53
N TYR A 125 -24.29 -0.71 -11.01
CA TYR A 125 -23.49 0.48 -11.33
C TYR A 125 -22.09 0.15 -11.83
N TYR A 126 -21.71 -1.13 -11.88
CA TYR A 126 -20.34 -1.54 -12.14
C TYR A 126 -20.27 -2.55 -13.29
N THR A 127 -19.22 -2.44 -14.09
CA THR A 127 -18.85 -3.45 -15.09
C THR A 127 -17.38 -3.80 -14.91
N TYR A 128 -17.07 -5.11 -14.94
CA TYR A 128 -15.77 -5.64 -14.54
C TYR A 128 -15.08 -6.33 -15.71
N PHE A 129 -13.79 -6.02 -15.90
CA PHE A 129 -12.92 -6.58 -16.92
C PHE A 129 -11.62 -7.07 -16.27
N GLY A 130 -11.05 -8.16 -16.80
CA GLY A 130 -9.72 -8.61 -16.38
C GLY A 130 -9.57 -10.12 -16.20
N PRO A 131 -8.34 -10.56 -15.83
CA PRO A 131 -7.12 -9.77 -15.92
C PRO A 131 -6.81 -9.45 -17.39
N VAL A 132 -6.51 -8.20 -17.68
CA VAL A 132 -6.17 -7.73 -19.02
C VAL A 132 -4.65 -7.65 -19.12
N LYS A 133 -4.06 -8.42 -20.03
CA LYS A 133 -2.62 -8.44 -20.25
C LYS A 133 -2.18 -7.17 -20.98
N VAL A 134 -1.14 -6.52 -20.48
CA VAL A 134 -0.41 -5.44 -21.13
C VAL A 134 1.05 -5.87 -21.22
N VAL A 135 1.70 -5.59 -22.35
CA VAL A 135 3.11 -5.88 -22.60
C VAL A 135 3.85 -4.58 -22.84
N PHE A 136 4.87 -4.33 -22.03
CA PHE A 136 5.75 -3.18 -22.17
C PHE A 136 7.04 -3.62 -22.83
N ASP A 137 7.45 -2.92 -23.89
CA ASP A 137 8.80 -3.08 -24.43
C ASP A 137 9.78 -2.27 -23.58
N THR A 138 10.74 -2.95 -22.96
CA THR A 138 11.75 -2.35 -22.09
C THR A 138 13.15 -2.67 -22.58
N GLU A 139 14.16 -1.98 -22.08
CA GLU A 139 15.56 -2.22 -22.47
C GLU A 139 16.00 -3.67 -22.20
N ASP A 140 15.45 -4.30 -21.16
CA ASP A 140 15.74 -5.69 -20.76
C ASP A 140 14.82 -6.72 -21.46
N GLY A 141 13.95 -6.26 -22.36
CA GLY A 141 13.00 -7.07 -23.11
C GLY A 141 11.54 -6.83 -22.69
N PRO A 142 10.60 -7.62 -23.25
CA PRO A 142 9.18 -7.42 -23.00
C PRO A 142 8.78 -7.82 -21.58
N VAL A 143 8.18 -6.89 -20.84
CA VAL A 143 7.61 -7.11 -19.51
C VAL A 143 6.10 -7.30 -19.62
N THR A 144 5.56 -8.36 -19.03
CA THR A 144 4.12 -8.60 -18.95
C THR A 144 3.56 -8.08 -17.64
N TYR A 145 2.46 -7.33 -17.71
CA TYR A 145 1.70 -6.85 -16.57
C TYR A 145 0.20 -7.11 -16.79
N HIS A 146 -0.58 -7.19 -15.71
CA HIS A 146 -2.01 -7.43 -15.81
C HIS A 146 -2.80 -6.38 -15.04
N LEU A 147 -3.93 -5.97 -15.61
CA LEU A 147 -4.87 -5.03 -15.01
C LEU A 147 -6.22 -5.68 -14.72
N ASN A 148 -6.81 -5.35 -13.57
CA ASN A 148 -8.23 -5.55 -13.33
C ASN A 148 -8.92 -4.19 -13.34
N LEU A 149 -10.03 -4.10 -14.08
CA LEU A 149 -10.68 -2.84 -14.40
C LEU A 149 -12.14 -2.91 -13.96
N ARG A 150 -12.58 -1.90 -13.22
CA ARG A 150 -13.97 -1.76 -12.79
C ARG A 150 -14.49 -0.39 -13.22
N PHE A 151 -15.36 -0.39 -14.22
CA PHE A 151 -16.01 0.82 -14.70
C PHE A 151 -17.27 1.11 -13.89
N MET A 152 -17.36 2.30 -13.31
CA MET A 152 -18.55 2.77 -12.58
C MET A 152 -19.36 3.73 -13.43
N ASP A 153 -20.61 3.38 -13.71
CA ASP A 153 -21.57 4.20 -14.44
C ASP A 153 -22.79 4.48 -13.56
N TYR A 154 -22.64 5.44 -12.65
CA TYR A 154 -23.69 5.85 -11.72
C TYR A 154 -24.46 7.07 -12.23
N ASN A 155 -23.75 8.15 -12.58
CA ASN A 155 -24.27 9.35 -13.23
C ASN A 155 -23.15 10.07 -13.99
N ASP A 156 -23.49 11.08 -14.80
CA ASP A 156 -22.54 11.81 -15.64
C ASP A 156 -21.35 12.42 -14.86
N LEU A 157 -21.55 12.80 -13.59
CA LEU A 157 -20.51 13.38 -12.73
C LEU A 157 -19.62 12.34 -12.05
N ASN A 158 -20.01 11.07 -12.06
CA ASN A 158 -19.35 9.99 -11.32
C ASN A 158 -18.88 8.85 -12.21
N ARG A 159 -18.84 9.04 -13.53
CA ARG A 159 -18.25 8.05 -14.44
C ARG A 159 -16.74 8.00 -14.29
N ARG A 160 -16.26 6.87 -13.78
CA ARG A 160 -14.83 6.65 -13.55
C ARG A 160 -14.47 5.18 -13.70
N MET A 161 -13.21 4.94 -14.04
CA MET A 161 -12.59 3.63 -14.02
C MET A 161 -11.78 3.50 -12.73
N TYR A 162 -12.00 2.40 -12.00
CA TYR A 162 -11.07 1.93 -10.99
C TYR A 162 -10.14 0.92 -11.66
N ILE A 163 -8.85 1.16 -11.55
CA ILE A 163 -7.79 0.36 -12.15
C ILE A 163 -6.99 -0.26 -11.01
N TYR A 164 -6.96 -1.58 -10.96
CA TYR A 164 -6.24 -2.36 -9.96
C TYR A 164 -5.10 -3.11 -10.64
N SER A 165 -4.01 -3.34 -9.90
CA SER A 165 -3.07 -4.37 -10.30
C SER A 165 -3.80 -5.71 -10.38
N GLY A 166 -3.63 -6.39 -11.51
CA GLY A 166 -4.12 -7.74 -11.74
C GLY A 166 -3.09 -8.80 -11.41
N GLY A 167 -1.89 -8.42 -10.94
CA GLY A 167 -0.82 -9.35 -10.62
C GLY A 167 0.10 -8.92 -9.48
N TRP A 168 0.90 -9.86 -9.03
CA TRP A 168 1.88 -9.68 -7.95
C TRP A 168 3.06 -10.61 -8.17
N TYR A 169 4.15 -10.36 -7.45
CA TYR A 169 5.27 -11.28 -7.39
C TYR A 169 5.35 -11.95 -6.03
N GLU A 170 5.68 -13.23 -5.99
CA GLU A 170 5.97 -13.94 -4.75
C GLU A 170 7.03 -15.03 -4.95
N GLY A 171 7.70 -15.42 -3.87
CA GLY A 171 8.73 -16.45 -3.94
C GLY A 171 9.53 -16.61 -2.67
N GLU A 172 10.40 -17.62 -2.64
CA GLU A 172 11.39 -17.78 -1.58
C GLU A 172 12.61 -16.90 -1.87
N ILE A 173 13.01 -16.11 -0.87
CA ILE A 173 14.28 -15.39 -0.84
C ILE A 173 15.13 -15.91 0.33
N THR A 174 16.43 -15.72 0.27
CA THR A 174 17.36 -15.95 1.36
C THR A 174 17.72 -14.63 2.02
N VAL A 175 17.63 -14.55 3.35
CA VAL A 175 18.03 -13.41 4.17
C VAL A 175 18.90 -13.94 5.31
N ALA A 176 20.13 -13.44 5.42
CA ALA A 176 21.11 -13.93 6.41
C ALA A 176 21.24 -15.47 6.44
N GLY A 177 21.22 -16.11 5.26
CA GLY A 177 21.31 -17.56 5.12
C GLY A 177 20.04 -18.35 5.45
N LYS A 178 18.92 -17.67 5.77
CA LYS A 178 17.63 -18.30 6.02
C LYS A 178 16.66 -18.03 4.89
N LYS A 179 15.92 -19.05 4.46
CA LYS A 179 14.82 -18.89 3.52
C LYS A 179 13.65 -18.15 4.18
N LYS A 180 13.10 -17.15 3.50
CA LYS A 180 11.92 -16.39 3.88
C LYS A 180 11.02 -16.24 2.65
N TYR A 181 9.72 -16.20 2.88
CA TYR A 181 8.75 -15.93 1.81
C TYR A 181 8.67 -14.43 1.56
N CYS A 182 8.66 -14.01 0.29
CA CYS A 182 8.57 -12.63 -0.14
C CYS A 182 7.34 -12.43 -1.03
N VAL A 183 6.64 -11.32 -0.88
CA VAL A 183 5.57 -10.85 -1.77
C VAL A 183 5.83 -9.39 -2.13
N LEU A 184 5.69 -9.04 -3.41
CA LEU A 184 5.70 -7.66 -3.91
C LEU A 184 4.37 -7.33 -4.56
N ILE A 185 3.86 -6.14 -4.26
CA ILE A 185 2.57 -5.65 -4.76
C ILE A 185 2.78 -4.24 -5.29
N ASP A 186 2.45 -4.04 -6.56
CA ASP A 186 2.20 -2.72 -7.13
C ASP A 186 0.94 -2.17 -6.46
N HIS A 187 1.15 -1.24 -5.55
CA HIS A 187 0.08 -0.74 -4.69
C HIS A 187 -0.79 0.26 -5.42
N ASN A 188 -0.18 1.12 -6.24
CA ASN A 188 -0.85 2.24 -6.89
C ASN A 188 -1.38 1.88 -8.31
N ALA A 189 -1.13 0.65 -8.75
CA ALA A 189 -1.52 0.08 -10.02
C ALA A 189 -0.99 0.87 -11.23
N ASN A 190 0.27 1.31 -11.19
CA ASN A 190 0.91 2.05 -12.29
C ASN A 190 1.83 1.17 -13.16
N GLY A 191 1.99 -0.12 -12.84
CA GLY A 191 2.82 -1.06 -13.59
C GLY A 191 4.25 -1.21 -13.09
N THR A 192 4.65 -0.51 -12.02
CA THR A 192 5.95 -0.67 -11.36
C THR A 192 5.80 -1.26 -9.96
N PHE A 193 6.89 -1.85 -9.43
CA PHE A 193 6.92 -2.49 -8.11
C PHE A 193 7.99 -1.90 -7.18
N ASN A 194 8.59 -0.77 -7.57
CA ASN A 194 9.68 -0.12 -6.86
C ASN A 194 9.40 1.33 -6.46
N ASP A 195 8.14 1.76 -6.46
CA ASP A 195 7.76 3.11 -6.09
C ASP A 195 7.98 3.39 -4.60
N LYS A 196 8.60 4.54 -4.34
CA LYS A 196 8.97 5.04 -3.02
C LYS A 196 8.46 6.47 -2.89
N SER A 197 7.82 6.79 -1.77
CA SER A 197 7.24 8.11 -1.56
C SER A 197 7.06 8.42 -0.07
N LEU A 198 6.80 9.69 0.26
CA LEU A 198 6.27 10.08 1.57
C LEU A 198 4.80 9.71 1.73
N GLN A 199 4.08 9.57 0.62
CA GLN A 199 2.66 9.21 0.64
C GLN A 199 2.51 7.69 0.52
N SER A 200 1.94 7.07 1.56
CA SER A 200 1.68 5.63 1.65
C SER A 200 1.00 5.06 0.40
N GLY A 201 -0.03 5.74 -0.11
CA GLY A 201 -0.78 5.34 -1.30
C GLY A 201 -0.02 5.49 -2.63
N GLN A 202 1.24 5.95 -2.58
CA GLN A 202 2.14 6.07 -3.74
C GLN A 202 3.39 5.19 -3.59
N CYS A 203 3.50 4.42 -2.50
CA CYS A 203 4.58 3.45 -2.33
C CYS A 203 4.08 2.06 -2.69
N ASP A 204 4.94 1.21 -3.24
CA ASP A 204 4.64 -0.20 -3.39
C ASP A 204 4.75 -0.94 -2.05
N ARG A 205 4.32 -2.21 -2.02
CA ARG A 205 4.33 -3.02 -0.80
C ARG A 205 5.25 -4.21 -0.96
N ILE A 206 5.99 -4.50 0.10
CA ILE A 206 6.86 -5.67 0.23
C ILE A 206 6.58 -6.36 1.55
N GLN A 207 6.29 -7.66 1.50
CA GLN A 207 6.09 -8.50 2.67
C GLN A 207 7.16 -9.58 2.70
N ILE A 208 7.94 -9.66 3.78
CA ILE A 208 8.94 -10.71 3.98
C ILE A 208 8.66 -11.43 5.29
N ASP A 209 8.44 -12.74 5.22
CA ASP A 209 8.17 -13.62 6.38
C ASP A 209 6.95 -13.22 7.23
N ARG A 210 6.01 -12.50 6.60
CA ARG A 210 4.71 -12.15 7.18
C ARG A 210 3.63 -13.05 6.61
N LYS A 211 2.80 -13.59 7.49
CA LYS A 211 1.63 -14.42 7.13
C LYS A 211 0.31 -13.68 7.36
N ASP A 212 0.36 -12.64 8.20
CA ASP A 212 -0.74 -11.74 8.48
C ASP A 212 -0.87 -10.71 7.36
N ARG A 213 -1.99 -10.77 6.65
CA ARG A 213 -2.32 -9.93 5.49
C ARG A 213 -2.82 -8.53 5.89
N GLN A 214 -2.28 -7.95 6.97
CA GLN A 214 -2.47 -6.52 7.25
C GLN A 214 -1.54 -5.70 6.34
N GLU A 215 -1.80 -4.39 6.23
CA GLU A 215 -1.03 -3.50 5.37
C GLU A 215 0.48 -3.75 5.50
N GLY A 216 1.07 -4.22 4.39
CA GLY A 216 2.46 -4.61 4.32
C GLY A 216 3.42 -3.43 4.49
N PRO A 217 4.67 -3.69 4.90
CA PRO A 217 5.74 -2.70 4.82
C PRO A 217 5.83 -2.06 3.42
N TRP A 218 6.26 -0.80 3.38
CA TRP A 218 6.45 -0.10 2.12
C TRP A 218 7.76 -0.53 1.48
N VAL A 219 7.77 -0.60 0.16
CA VAL A 219 9.03 -0.60 -0.59
C VAL A 219 9.75 0.71 -0.28
N GLY A 220 11.03 0.60 0.05
CA GLY A 220 11.87 1.71 0.47
C GLY A 220 13.34 1.46 0.16
N ASN A 221 14.21 2.41 0.50
CA ASN A 221 15.66 2.21 0.42
C ASN A 221 16.15 1.16 1.42
N TYR A 222 15.45 1.01 2.54
CA TYR A 222 15.81 0.04 3.57
C TYR A 222 14.61 -0.80 3.98
N ILE A 223 14.91 -1.98 4.52
CA ILE A 223 13.95 -2.82 5.23
C ILE A 223 14.62 -3.37 6.48
N GLN A 224 13.87 -3.43 7.59
CA GLN A 224 14.34 -4.05 8.83
C GLN A 224 13.79 -5.48 8.92
N LEU A 225 14.69 -6.46 8.99
CA LEU A 225 14.36 -7.88 9.11
C LEU A 225 15.12 -8.48 10.28
N ASP A 226 14.39 -9.08 11.23
CA ASP A 226 14.95 -9.69 12.44
C ASP A 226 15.90 -8.74 13.21
N GLY A 227 15.56 -7.45 13.27
CA GLY A 227 16.34 -6.40 13.94
C GLY A 227 17.53 -5.86 13.14
N VAL A 228 17.80 -6.38 11.94
CA VAL A 228 18.90 -5.95 11.06
C VAL A 228 18.36 -5.14 9.89
N PHE A 229 19.02 -4.02 9.55
CA PHE A 229 18.68 -3.23 8.38
C PHE A 229 19.39 -3.75 7.13
N TYR A 230 18.66 -3.78 6.02
CA TYR A 230 19.16 -4.13 4.71
C TYR A 230 18.84 -3.01 3.73
N ASN A 231 19.79 -2.66 2.86
CA ASN A 231 19.52 -1.98 1.61
C ASN A 231 18.62 -2.88 0.77
N LEU A 232 17.51 -2.32 0.31
CA LEU A 232 16.53 -3.00 -0.53
C LEU A 232 16.58 -2.42 -1.94
N GLU A 233 16.82 -3.28 -2.92
CA GLU A 233 16.61 -3.01 -4.33
C GLU A 233 15.48 -3.91 -4.83
N VAL A 234 14.49 -3.31 -5.46
CA VAL A 234 13.42 -4.03 -6.16
C VAL A 234 13.53 -3.63 -7.63
N SER A 235 13.55 -4.62 -8.52
CA SER A 235 13.54 -4.32 -9.95
C SER A 235 12.27 -3.56 -10.30
N ARG A 236 12.35 -2.68 -11.31
CA ARG A 236 11.24 -1.80 -11.67
C ARG A 236 9.95 -2.57 -11.99
N ASP A 237 10.10 -3.71 -12.66
CA ASP A 237 9.03 -4.63 -13.03
C ASP A 237 8.66 -5.64 -11.94
N GLY A 238 9.33 -5.62 -10.78
CA GLY A 238 9.08 -6.52 -9.63
C GLY A 238 9.67 -7.92 -9.76
N ALA A 239 10.33 -8.27 -10.86
CA ALA A 239 10.84 -9.61 -11.12
C ALA A 239 11.88 -10.13 -10.11
N PHE A 240 12.65 -9.24 -9.47
CA PHE A 240 13.59 -9.66 -8.42
C PHE A 240 13.73 -8.63 -7.29
N VAL A 241 14.32 -9.11 -6.19
CA VAL A 241 14.83 -8.27 -5.11
C VAL A 241 16.32 -8.53 -4.83
N LYS A 242 17.04 -7.52 -4.37
CA LYS A 242 18.37 -7.66 -3.76
C LYS A 242 18.35 -7.11 -2.35
N LEU A 243 19.04 -7.81 -1.47
CA LEU A 243 19.22 -7.41 -0.07
C LEU A 243 20.70 -7.40 0.26
N ALA A 244 21.19 -6.27 0.74
CA ALA A 244 22.54 -6.15 1.26
C ALA A 244 22.47 -5.55 2.65
N LYS A 245 23.18 -6.11 3.62
CA LYS A 245 23.19 -5.55 4.98
C LYS A 245 23.63 -4.08 4.93
N ALA A 246 22.87 -3.20 5.60
CA ALA A 246 23.15 -1.77 5.60
C ALA A 246 24.10 -1.43 6.76
N GLU A 247 25.41 -1.40 6.49
CA GLU A 247 26.43 -1.21 7.53
C GLU A 247 26.70 0.27 7.85
N ASP A 248 26.56 1.16 6.87
CA ASP A 248 26.89 2.59 6.98
C ASP A 248 25.66 3.48 7.19
N MET A 249 24.59 2.94 7.77
CA MET A 249 23.40 3.76 8.01
C MET A 249 23.64 4.80 9.10
N LYS A 250 23.23 6.03 8.78
CA LYS A 250 23.20 7.14 9.73
C LYS A 250 21.83 7.19 10.38
N PHE A 251 21.81 7.53 11.65
CA PHE A 251 20.59 7.66 12.44
C PHE A 251 20.49 9.05 13.05
N GLY A 252 19.25 9.52 13.19
CA GLY A 252 18.92 10.62 14.08
C GLY A 252 17.97 10.16 15.18
N THR A 253 17.68 11.07 16.10
CA THR A 253 16.79 10.83 17.23
C THR A 253 15.42 11.41 16.94
N ILE A 254 14.37 10.69 17.31
CA ILE A 254 13.00 11.19 17.31
C ILE A 254 12.47 11.21 18.73
N ARG A 255 11.84 12.31 19.12
CA ARG A 255 11.18 12.51 20.41
C ARG A 255 9.67 12.64 20.20
N VAL A 256 8.94 11.86 20.97
CA VAL A 256 7.47 11.86 21.06
C VAL A 256 7.06 11.95 22.52
N PRO A 257 5.79 12.26 22.84
CA PRO A 257 5.31 12.17 24.21
C PRO A 257 5.52 10.76 24.79
N GLU A 258 5.88 10.67 26.07
CA GLU A 258 6.13 9.39 26.75
C GLU A 258 4.91 8.47 26.82
N THR A 259 3.72 9.01 26.55
CA THR A 259 2.48 8.25 26.47
C THR A 259 2.35 7.41 25.21
N ILE A 260 3.12 7.72 24.16
CA ILE A 260 3.11 6.95 22.90
C ILE A 260 3.79 5.60 23.14
N THR A 261 3.04 4.53 22.94
CA THR A 261 3.51 3.15 23.10
C THR A 261 4.08 2.58 21.81
N GLU A 262 3.61 3.07 20.66
CA GLU A 262 4.10 2.68 19.34
C GLU A 262 4.04 3.86 18.36
N LEU A 263 5.03 3.95 17.49
CA LEU A 263 5.07 4.89 16.37
C LEU A 263 5.46 4.13 15.10
N ALA A 264 4.71 4.37 14.02
CA ALA A 264 5.09 4.00 12.68
C ALA A 264 5.38 5.25 11.84
N ALA A 265 6.52 5.24 11.16
CA ALA A 265 6.97 6.32 10.29
C ALA A 265 7.39 5.74 8.94
N GLY A 266 6.80 6.28 7.87
CA GLY A 266 7.05 5.83 6.51
C GLY A 266 7.60 6.94 5.61
N GLY A 267 8.37 6.56 4.60
CA GLY A 267 8.90 7.47 3.59
C GLY A 267 9.68 6.72 2.53
N GLU A 268 10.52 7.43 1.77
CA GLU A 268 11.37 6.81 0.73
C GLU A 268 12.33 5.75 1.28
N ASN A 269 12.64 5.82 2.57
CA ASN A 269 13.47 4.84 3.27
C ASN A 269 12.73 3.55 3.66
N GLY A 270 11.41 3.49 3.48
CA GLY A 270 10.55 2.38 3.90
C GLY A 270 9.67 2.75 5.09
N LEU A 271 8.88 1.78 5.56
CA LEU A 271 8.03 1.90 6.75
C LEU A 271 8.73 1.27 7.96
N PHE A 272 8.85 2.03 9.04
CA PHE A 272 9.43 1.57 10.30
C PHE A 272 8.44 1.72 11.44
N THR A 273 8.17 0.62 12.15
CA THR A 273 7.37 0.60 13.37
C THR A 273 8.29 0.31 14.56
N PHE A 274 8.21 1.13 15.60
CA PHE A 274 9.02 0.96 16.79
C PHE A 274 8.29 1.44 18.06
N GLN A 275 8.73 0.92 19.20
CA GLN A 275 8.25 1.30 20.53
C GLN A 275 9.25 2.29 21.14
N PRO A 276 8.89 3.57 21.31
CA PRO A 276 9.79 4.56 21.90
C PRO A 276 10.14 4.19 23.35
N ASP A 277 11.41 4.30 23.74
CA ASP A 277 11.83 4.17 25.14
C ASP A 277 11.78 5.56 25.79
N LYS A 278 10.85 5.76 26.73
CA LYS A 278 10.60 7.06 27.39
C LYS A 278 10.45 8.20 26.38
N GLY A 279 9.65 7.97 25.34
CA GLY A 279 9.39 8.94 24.29
C GLY A 279 10.56 9.14 23.32
N VAL A 280 11.61 8.32 23.36
CA VAL A 280 12.77 8.43 22.46
C VAL A 280 12.86 7.23 21.53
N GLY A 281 12.97 7.50 20.23
CA GLY A 281 13.21 6.51 19.19
C GLY A 281 14.40 6.86 18.30
N LYS A 282 14.75 5.94 17.41
CA LYS A 282 15.80 6.15 16.39
C LYS A 282 15.28 5.72 15.02
N LEU A 283 15.61 6.53 14.02
CA LEU A 283 15.27 6.27 12.63
C LEU A 283 16.49 6.56 11.74
N PRO A 284 16.61 5.89 10.58
CA PRO A 284 17.59 6.27 9.57
C PRO A 284 17.41 7.74 9.16
N THR A 285 18.48 8.39 8.71
CA THR A 285 18.37 9.76 8.20
C THR A 285 17.52 9.81 6.93
N GLY A 286 16.58 10.75 6.87
CA GLY A 286 15.67 10.90 5.74
C GLY A 286 14.42 11.69 6.09
N LYS A 287 13.54 11.84 5.10
CA LYS A 287 12.22 12.44 5.26
C LYS A 287 11.19 11.35 5.51
N TYR A 288 10.28 11.64 6.43
CA TYR A 288 9.27 10.70 6.89
C TYR A 288 7.93 11.41 7.05
N ARG A 289 6.87 10.61 7.03
CA ARG A 289 5.54 10.94 7.48
C ARG A 289 5.16 9.99 8.60
N VAL A 290 4.51 10.48 9.64
CA VAL A 290 3.86 9.60 10.61
C VAL A 290 2.77 8.81 9.88
N ASP A 291 2.89 7.50 9.86
CA ASP A 291 1.88 6.61 9.30
C ASP A 291 0.76 6.41 10.34
N HIS A 292 1.15 5.98 11.54
CA HIS A 292 0.27 5.92 12.69
C HIS A 292 1.04 6.02 14.01
N TRP A 293 0.31 6.30 15.10
CA TRP A 293 0.81 6.20 16.47
C TRP A 293 -0.23 5.52 17.35
N GLN A 294 0.22 4.89 18.44
CA GLN A 294 -0.66 4.27 19.44
C GLN A 294 -0.34 4.70 20.87
N ILE A 295 -1.37 4.68 21.71
CA ILE A 295 -1.29 4.78 23.16
C ILE A 295 -2.09 3.61 23.75
N ASP A 296 -1.40 2.72 24.45
CA ASP A 296 -2.04 1.62 25.19
C ASP A 296 -2.05 1.88 26.70
N ARG A 297 -3.23 1.71 27.31
CA ARG A 297 -3.43 1.83 28.77
C ARG A 297 -4.33 0.73 29.30
N LYS A 298 -4.21 0.43 30.59
CA LYS A 298 -5.21 -0.37 31.31
C LYS A 298 -5.99 0.52 32.26
N ASP A 299 -7.30 0.31 32.32
CA ASP A 299 -8.13 0.95 33.35
C ASP A 299 -8.02 0.23 34.70
N GLU A 300 -8.68 0.76 35.73
CA GLU A 300 -8.69 0.19 37.09
C GLU A 300 -9.26 -1.24 37.15
N LYS A 301 -10.05 -1.65 36.15
CA LYS A 301 -10.61 -3.00 36.03
C LYS A 301 -9.72 -3.94 35.23
N GLY A 302 -8.57 -3.45 34.74
CA GLY A 302 -7.65 -4.19 33.90
C GLY A 302 -8.05 -4.28 32.42
N THR A 303 -9.11 -3.58 32.00
CA THR A 303 -9.51 -3.51 30.59
C THR A 303 -8.42 -2.77 29.82
N SER A 304 -7.97 -3.34 28.71
CA SER A 304 -6.98 -2.69 27.85
C SER A 304 -7.68 -1.74 26.89
N TRP A 305 -7.16 -0.52 26.79
CA TRP A 305 -7.64 0.56 25.93
C TRP A 305 -6.52 0.99 24.99
N THR A 306 -6.84 1.12 23.71
CA THR A 306 -5.92 1.57 22.67
C THR A 306 -6.49 2.81 22.01
N LEU A 307 -5.71 3.88 21.99
CA LEU A 307 -5.97 5.07 21.20
C LEU A 307 -5.00 5.06 20.02
N GLN A 308 -5.49 5.19 18.79
CA GLN A 308 -4.64 5.15 17.60
C GLN A 308 -4.92 6.35 16.69
N GLY A 309 -3.88 7.10 16.34
CA GLY A 309 -3.95 8.17 15.34
C GLY A 309 -3.51 7.69 13.97
N THR A 310 -4.30 8.00 12.92
CA THR A 310 -4.04 7.65 11.51
C THR A 310 -4.47 8.78 10.56
N TYR A 311 -4.16 8.65 9.26
CA TYR A 311 -4.53 9.60 8.21
C TYR A 311 -4.02 11.02 8.48
N LEU A 312 -2.74 11.12 8.82
CA LEU A 312 -2.07 12.41 9.00
C LEU A 312 -1.93 13.13 7.66
N ASN A 313 -2.23 14.43 7.66
CA ASN A 313 -1.92 15.31 6.54
C ASN A 313 -0.43 15.68 6.55
N GLU A 314 -0.01 16.63 5.71
CA GLU A 314 1.36 17.12 5.64
C GLU A 314 1.93 17.66 6.96
N ARG A 315 1.10 17.93 7.98
CA ARG A 315 1.59 18.29 9.33
C ARG A 315 2.26 17.12 10.04
N GLY A 316 2.01 15.89 9.59
CA GLY A 316 2.71 14.69 10.06
C GLY A 316 4.06 14.45 9.38
N ASP A 317 4.51 15.33 8.48
CA ASP A 317 5.81 15.24 7.81
C ASP A 317 6.93 15.75 8.73
N PHE A 318 8.06 15.04 8.75
CA PHE A 318 9.23 15.40 9.51
C PHE A 318 10.52 14.88 8.85
N GLU A 319 11.66 15.40 9.31
CA GLU A 319 12.98 15.01 8.81
C GLU A 319 13.88 14.55 9.95
N ILE A 320 14.60 13.46 9.73
CA ILE A 320 15.60 12.90 10.63
C ILE A 320 16.98 13.21 10.06
N THR A 321 17.75 14.02 10.80
CA THR A 321 19.13 14.38 10.45
C THR A 321 20.11 13.70 11.39
N GLU A 322 21.30 13.37 10.89
CA GLU A 322 22.35 12.72 11.66
C GLU A 322 22.71 13.53 12.92
N GLY A 323 22.65 12.89 14.09
CA GLY A 323 23.00 13.51 15.36
C GLY A 323 22.04 14.60 15.85
N ALA A 324 20.97 14.90 15.11
CA ALA A 324 19.93 15.85 15.52
C ALA A 324 18.72 15.13 16.16
N GLU A 325 17.94 15.90 16.90
CA GLU A 325 16.66 15.47 17.46
C GLU A 325 15.50 16.13 16.71
N ALA A 326 14.56 15.32 16.23
CA ALA A 326 13.26 15.77 15.73
C ALA A 326 12.19 15.51 16.79
N SER A 327 11.31 16.47 17.04
CA SER A 327 10.23 16.34 18.03
C SER A 327 8.86 16.37 17.35
N LEU A 328 7.98 15.44 17.71
CA LEU A 328 6.62 15.37 17.19
C LEU A 328 5.59 15.65 18.27
N GLU A 329 4.64 16.54 17.96
CA GLU A 329 3.49 16.85 18.80
C GLU A 329 2.28 15.99 18.39
N ILE A 330 2.37 14.70 18.65
CA ILE A 330 1.34 13.69 18.35
C ILE A 330 0.72 13.12 19.63
N GLY A 331 -0.41 12.43 19.52
CA GLY A 331 -1.06 11.79 20.67
C GLY A 331 -2.11 12.68 21.33
N GLU A 332 -2.03 12.82 22.64
CA GLU A 332 -2.94 13.66 23.42
C GLU A 332 -2.48 15.14 23.44
N PRO A 333 -3.40 16.12 23.59
CA PRO A 333 -4.84 15.95 23.80
C PRO A 333 -5.58 15.60 22.50
N VAL A 334 -6.61 14.77 22.64
CA VAL A 334 -7.51 14.41 21.53
C VAL A 334 -8.81 15.20 21.67
N THR A 335 -9.27 15.78 20.56
CA THR A 335 -10.46 16.61 20.49
C THR A 335 -11.63 15.84 19.90
N ALA A 336 -12.75 15.82 20.63
CA ALA A 336 -14.02 15.29 20.14
C ALA A 336 -14.75 16.33 19.26
N SER A 337 -15.17 15.91 18.08
CA SER A 337 -15.87 16.75 17.10
C SER A 337 -17.21 16.15 16.68
N LEU A 338 -18.24 17.00 16.58
CA LEU A 338 -19.55 16.66 16.01
C LEU A 338 -19.81 17.55 14.78
N SER A 339 -19.98 16.92 13.63
CA SER A 339 -20.43 17.60 12.40
C SER A 339 -21.89 17.26 12.14
N VAL A 340 -22.67 18.26 11.74
CA VAL A 340 -24.08 18.12 11.39
C VAL A 340 -24.28 18.65 9.98
N ARG A 341 -24.86 17.84 9.11
CA ARG A 341 -25.23 18.25 7.75
C ARG A 341 -26.70 17.97 7.47
N LEU A 342 -27.34 18.88 6.75
CA LEU A 342 -28.68 18.67 6.21
C LEU A 342 -28.55 18.02 4.83
N ASN A 343 -29.14 16.84 4.66
CA ASN A 343 -29.18 16.11 3.41
C ASN A 343 -30.65 15.89 3.00
N GLY A 344 -31.17 16.77 2.15
CA GLY A 344 -32.60 16.85 1.87
C GLY A 344 -33.38 17.24 3.12
N GLU A 345 -34.26 16.36 3.59
CA GLU A 345 -35.06 16.54 4.81
C GLU A 345 -34.41 15.89 6.05
N ASN A 346 -33.26 15.23 5.89
CA ASN A 346 -32.61 14.47 6.97
C ASN A 346 -31.39 15.22 7.54
N TYR A 347 -31.27 15.24 8.86
CA TYR A 347 -30.02 15.63 9.53
C TYR A 347 -29.11 14.41 9.68
N GLU A 348 -27.88 14.53 9.20
CA GLU A 348 -26.84 13.54 9.40
C GLU A 348 -25.81 14.07 10.39
N PHE A 349 -25.49 13.25 11.38
CA PHE A 349 -24.55 13.55 12.46
C PHE A 349 -23.31 12.69 12.30
N SER A 350 -22.13 13.29 12.30
CA SER A 350 -20.85 12.58 12.26
C SER A 350 -20.03 12.92 13.51
N LYS A 351 -19.65 11.89 14.26
CA LYS A 351 -18.79 12.00 15.45
C LYS A 351 -17.39 11.54 15.08
N SER A 352 -16.37 12.28 15.50
CA SER A 352 -14.97 11.89 15.27
C SER A 352 -14.08 12.39 16.40
N LEU A 353 -12.97 11.68 16.62
CA LEU A 353 -11.86 12.18 17.43
C LEU A 353 -10.75 12.64 16.50
N LYS A 354 -10.09 13.74 16.89
CA LYS A 354 -8.98 14.35 16.17
C LYS A 354 -7.81 14.61 17.08
N GLY A 355 -6.61 14.22 16.66
CA GLY A 355 -5.38 14.56 17.38
C GLY A 355 -4.86 15.97 17.05
N PRO A 356 -3.74 16.39 17.66
CA PRO A 356 -3.18 17.74 17.53
C PRO A 356 -2.79 18.12 16.09
N LEU A 357 -2.49 17.12 15.25
CA LEU A 357 -2.10 17.32 13.85
C LEU A 357 -3.30 17.25 12.89
N GLY A 358 -4.50 16.95 13.40
CA GLY A 358 -5.73 16.79 12.60
C GLY A 358 -5.97 15.36 12.12
N GLU A 359 -5.14 14.43 12.58
CA GLU A 359 -5.24 13.00 12.34
C GLU A 359 -6.57 12.45 12.86
N TYR A 360 -7.11 11.42 12.21
CA TYR A 360 -8.24 10.68 12.76
C TYR A 360 -7.76 9.84 13.93
N VAL A 361 -8.53 9.83 15.02
CA VAL A 361 -8.22 9.00 16.18
C VAL A 361 -9.32 7.96 16.37
N SER A 362 -8.94 6.69 16.42
CA SER A 362 -9.82 5.60 16.84
C SER A 362 -9.54 5.23 18.30
N LEU A 363 -10.57 4.68 18.96
CA LEU A 363 -10.50 4.19 20.32
C LEU A 363 -11.00 2.74 20.34
N SER A 364 -10.23 1.84 20.95
CA SER A 364 -10.60 0.44 21.11
C SER A 364 -10.53 0.00 22.56
N ALA A 365 -11.43 -0.89 22.98
CA ALA A 365 -11.41 -1.54 24.29
C ALA A 365 -11.33 -3.05 24.11
N SER A 366 -10.33 -3.70 24.71
CA SER A 366 -10.06 -5.14 24.56
C SER A 366 -10.03 -5.60 23.09
N GLY A 367 -9.43 -4.78 22.23
CA GLY A 367 -9.30 -5.02 20.79
C GLY A 367 -10.57 -4.77 19.97
N ARG A 368 -11.66 -4.26 20.58
CA ARG A 368 -12.89 -3.89 19.87
C ARG A 368 -12.99 -2.39 19.70
N GLU A 369 -13.14 -1.93 18.47
CA GLU A 369 -13.31 -0.51 18.15
C GLU A 369 -14.62 0.05 18.73
N ILE A 370 -14.52 1.24 19.32
CA ILE A 370 -15.62 1.97 19.93
C ILE A 370 -16.14 3.02 18.96
N ASN A 371 -17.14 2.63 18.16
CA ASN A 371 -17.73 3.49 17.13
C ASN A 371 -18.66 4.59 17.68
N ASN A 372 -19.13 4.46 18.92
CA ASN A 372 -20.06 5.41 19.56
C ASN A 372 -19.44 6.01 20.82
N LEU A 373 -18.57 6.98 20.59
CA LEU A 373 -17.68 7.53 21.60
C LEU A 373 -18.39 8.29 22.73
N TRP A 374 -19.52 8.94 22.45
CA TRP A 374 -20.30 9.69 23.45
C TRP A 374 -21.79 9.72 23.15
N LYS A 375 -22.60 9.93 24.20
CA LYS A 375 -24.06 10.13 24.10
C LYS A 375 -24.35 11.48 23.41
N MET A 376 -25.37 11.52 22.56
CA MET A 376 -25.83 12.76 21.93
C MET A 376 -27.34 12.90 22.10
N LYS A 377 -27.82 14.07 22.50
CA LYS A 377 -29.25 14.42 22.51
C LYS A 377 -29.49 15.43 21.40
N ALA A 378 -30.42 15.14 20.51
CA ALA A 378 -30.90 16.07 19.50
C ALA A 378 -32.34 16.45 19.82
N GLY A 379 -32.66 17.73 19.76
CA GLY A 379 -34.03 18.22 19.89
C GLY A 379 -34.24 19.44 19.02
N ASN A 380 -35.49 19.72 18.66
CA ASN A 380 -35.83 20.98 18.01
C ASN A 380 -36.19 22.05 19.05
N GLU A 381 -36.14 23.32 18.65
CA GLU A 381 -36.41 24.45 19.55
C GLU A 381 -37.83 24.43 20.11
N GLU A 382 -38.80 23.95 19.31
CA GLU A 382 -40.21 23.84 19.70
C GLU A 382 -40.48 22.71 20.70
N GLY A 383 -39.50 21.82 20.94
CA GLY A 383 -39.64 20.68 21.85
C GLY A 383 -40.57 19.57 21.36
N THR A 384 -41.05 19.63 20.11
CA THR A 384 -41.91 18.60 19.50
C THR A 384 -41.12 17.37 19.04
N TYR A 385 -39.79 17.49 18.96
CA TYR A 385 -38.88 16.40 18.66
C TYR A 385 -37.74 16.35 19.67
N GLU A 386 -37.54 15.17 20.26
CA GLU A 386 -36.37 14.84 21.05
C GLU A 386 -35.93 13.41 20.71
N LYS A 387 -34.64 13.23 20.45
CA LYS A 387 -34.04 11.92 20.25
C LYS A 387 -32.71 11.81 20.99
N LEU A 388 -32.60 10.79 21.82
CA LEU A 388 -31.36 10.38 22.44
C LEU A 388 -30.66 9.34 21.56
N TYR A 389 -29.38 9.58 21.31
CA TYR A 389 -28.46 8.65 20.68
C TYR A 389 -27.54 8.12 21.79
N PRO A 390 -27.89 6.97 22.40
CA PRO A 390 -27.09 6.40 23.47
C PRO A 390 -25.75 5.87 22.94
N ILE A 391 -24.83 5.58 23.86
CA ILE A 391 -23.74 4.63 23.59
C ILE A 391 -24.44 3.26 23.53
N PRO A 392 -24.39 2.49 22.43
CA PRO A 392 -24.91 1.13 22.41
C PRO A 392 -24.27 0.33 23.55
N ASP A 393 -25.03 -0.59 24.14
CA ASP A 393 -24.58 -1.40 25.28
C ASP A 393 -23.16 -1.94 25.04
N GLN A 394 -22.22 -1.47 25.85
CA GLN A 394 -20.81 -1.90 25.85
C GLN A 394 -20.64 -3.17 26.67
#